data_AF-A0A7S4SSB1-F1
#
_entry.id   AF-A0A7S4SSB1-F1
#
_cell.length_a   1.000
_cell.length_b   1.000
_cell.length_c   1.000
_cell.angle_alpha   90.00
_cell.angle_beta   90.00
_cell.angle_gamma   90.00
#
_symmetry.space_group_name_H-M   'P 1'
#
loop_
_entity.id
_entity.type
_entity.pdbx_description
1 polymer ?
#
loop_
_entity_poly.entity_id
_entity_poly.type
_entity_poly.pdbx_seq_one_letter_code
_entity_poly.pdbx_strand_id
1 'polypeptide(L)'
;IWALRVFNLLTYASFTRSHRPVLTPRGMRRLVERGVLTSQEMQILVDTELPPTMRHNALILWIIRLFVEGMRAGHVVGGDGFEQQFMEKIHVIRAQYGAIGDELQGRMPLAYAHIVQVLVDVILWMYPFQALSSGMPSVLGVV
;
A
#
# COMPACT_ATOMS: atom_id res chain seq x y z
N ILE A 1 1.44 18.98 -8.58
CA ILE A 1 0.69 18.64 -7.33
C ILE A 1 -0.39 17.58 -7.57
N TRP A 2 -1.16 17.61 -8.67
CA TRP A 2 -2.21 16.59 -8.93
C TRP A 2 -1.65 15.16 -9.08
N ALA A 3 -0.57 14.97 -9.84
CA ALA A 3 0.04 13.65 -10.07
C ALA A 3 0.46 12.91 -8.79
N LEU A 4 0.96 13.65 -7.78
CA LEU A 4 1.32 13.09 -6.47
C LEU A 4 0.09 12.58 -5.70
N ARG A 5 -1.04 13.29 -5.80
CA ARG A 5 -2.30 12.87 -5.14
C ARG A 5 -2.86 11.61 -5.80
N VAL A 6 -2.87 11.57 -7.13
CA VAL A 6 -3.31 10.39 -7.89
C VAL A 6 -2.41 9.20 -7.56
N PHE A 7 -1.10 9.40 -7.59
CA PHE A 7 -0.11 8.38 -7.25
C PHE A 7 -0.40 7.79 -5.87
N ASN A 8 -0.50 8.65 -4.84
CA ASN A 8 -0.73 8.21 -3.48
C ASN A 8 -2.05 7.42 -3.34
N LEU A 9 -3.13 7.93 -3.94
CA LEU A 9 -4.44 7.26 -3.94
C LEU A 9 -4.38 5.87 -4.58
N LEU A 10 -3.74 5.74 -5.74
CA LEU A 10 -3.62 4.47 -6.45
C LEU A 10 -2.69 3.49 -5.72
N THR A 11 -1.65 3.98 -5.06
CA THR A 11 -0.78 3.19 -4.19
C THR A 11 -1.58 2.57 -3.04
N TYR A 12 -2.34 3.38 -2.30
CA TYR A 12 -3.20 2.84 -1.23
C TYR A 12 -4.31 1.92 -1.76
N ALA A 13 -4.90 2.23 -2.92
CA ALA A 13 -5.89 1.36 -3.56
C ALA A 13 -5.31 0.01 -4.00
N SER A 14 -3.99 -0.07 -4.21
CA SER A 14 -3.30 -1.30 -4.55
C SER A 14 -3.08 -2.20 -3.33
N PHE A 15 -2.78 -1.61 -2.17
CA PHE A 15 -2.48 -2.36 -0.94
C PHE A 15 -3.69 -2.64 -0.06
N THR A 16 -4.72 -1.79 -0.06
CA THR A 16 -5.85 -1.91 0.87
C THR A 16 -7.16 -2.31 0.17
N ARG A 17 -7.89 -3.25 0.78
CA ARG A 17 -9.17 -3.73 0.23
C ARG A 17 -10.26 -2.65 0.22
N SER A 18 -10.24 -1.73 1.18
CA SER A 18 -11.21 -0.63 1.29
C SER A 18 -11.14 0.33 0.11
N HIS A 19 -9.94 0.57 -0.44
CA HIS A 19 -9.72 1.54 -1.52
C HIS A 19 -9.68 0.89 -2.93
N ARG A 20 -9.68 -0.45 -3.03
CA ARG A 20 -9.75 -1.18 -4.32
C ARG A 20 -10.84 -0.72 -5.29
N PRO A 21 -12.05 -0.30 -4.88
CA PRO A 21 -13.07 0.17 -5.82
C PRO A 21 -12.61 1.33 -6.72
N VAL A 22 -11.62 2.11 -6.28
CA VAL A 22 -11.02 3.19 -7.07
C VAL A 22 -10.32 2.67 -8.33
N LEU A 23 -9.72 1.47 -8.29
CA LEU A 23 -9.01 0.86 -9.43
C LEU A 23 -9.95 0.36 -10.54
N THR A 24 -11.25 0.29 -10.26
CA THR A 24 -12.25 -0.14 -11.25
C THR A 24 -12.48 0.94 -12.31
N PRO A 25 -12.94 0.59 -13.53
CA PRO A 25 -13.26 1.58 -14.56
C PRO A 25 -14.33 2.61 -14.13
N ARG A 26 -15.20 2.25 -13.19
CA ARG A 26 -16.17 3.19 -12.59
C ARG A 26 -15.51 4.10 -11.56
N GLY A 27 -14.61 3.56 -10.74
CA GLY A 27 -13.83 4.35 -9.77
C GLY A 27 -12.94 5.38 -10.45
N MET A 28 -12.24 4.97 -11.51
CA MET A 28 -11.38 5.85 -12.33
C MET A 28 -12.18 6.99 -12.99
N ARG A 29 -13.41 6.73 -13.46
CA ARG A 29 -14.31 7.78 -13.95
C ARG A 29 -14.64 8.84 -12.90
N ARG A 30 -14.89 8.43 -11.65
CA ARG A 30 -15.10 9.37 -10.55
C ARG A 30 -13.87 10.23 -10.23
N LEU A 31 -12.66 9.75 -10.52
CA LEU A 31 -11.44 10.57 -10.39
C LEU A 31 -11.40 11.68 -11.43
N VAL A 32 -11.93 11.44 -12.63
CA VAL A 32 -12.07 12.45 -13.67
C VAL A 32 -13.15 13.46 -13.33
N GLU A 33 -14.32 12.99 -12.85
CA GLU A 33 -15.40 13.87 -12.38
C GLU A 33 -14.96 14.81 -11.25
N ARG A 34 -14.04 14.37 -10.39
CA ARG A 34 -13.46 15.17 -9.30
C ARG A 34 -12.27 16.04 -9.73
N GLY A 35 -11.90 16.04 -11.01
CA GLY A 35 -10.77 16.82 -11.54
C GLY A 35 -9.40 16.34 -11.04
N VAL A 36 -9.30 15.09 -10.59
CA VAL A 36 -8.05 14.50 -10.09
C VAL A 36 -7.23 13.91 -11.25
N LEU A 37 -7.91 13.37 -12.26
CA LEU A 37 -7.35 12.89 -13.53
C LEU A 37 -8.06 13.58 -14.69
N THR A 38 -7.38 13.74 -15.81
CA THR A 38 -8.04 14.08 -17.08
C THR A 38 -8.63 12.83 -17.73
N SER A 39 -9.60 13.02 -18.63
CA SER A 39 -10.19 11.91 -19.40
C SER A 39 -9.15 11.16 -20.23
N GLN A 40 -8.17 11.90 -20.77
CA GLN A 40 -7.09 11.33 -21.58
C GLN A 40 -6.12 10.50 -20.73
N GLU A 41 -5.68 11.03 -19.58
CA GLU A 41 -4.80 10.29 -18.66
C GLU A 41 -5.48 9.02 -18.13
N MET A 42 -6.78 9.09 -17.84
CA MET A 42 -7.56 7.93 -17.41
C MET A 42 -7.59 6.85 -18.49
N GLN A 43 -7.81 7.24 -19.75
CA GLN A 43 -7.83 6.30 -20.87
C GLN A 43 -6.46 5.62 -21.04
N ILE A 44 -5.37 6.38 -21.03
CA ILE A 44 -4.02 5.82 -21.13
C ILE A 44 -3.75 4.83 -19.98
N LEU A 45 -4.13 5.17 -18.73
CA LEU A 45 -3.95 4.29 -17.58
C LEU A 45 -4.79 3.00 -17.64
N VAL A 46 -5.98 3.08 -18.24
CA VAL A 46 -6.87 1.93 -18.39
C VAL A 46 -6.40 1.02 -19.53
N ASP A 47 -5.94 1.61 -20.63
CA ASP A 47 -5.48 0.92 -21.84
C ASP A 47 -4.07 0.31 -21.68
N THR A 48 -3.35 0.67 -20.62
CA THR A 48 -2.05 0.07 -20.32
C THR A 48 -2.20 -1.42 -19.98
N GLU A 49 -1.31 -2.27 -20.50
CA GLU A 49 -1.22 -3.72 -20.18
C GLU A 49 -0.83 -4.04 -18.73
N LEU A 50 -0.62 -3.01 -17.89
CA LEU A 50 -0.27 -3.17 -16.49
C LEU A 50 -1.48 -3.63 -15.67
N PRO A 51 -1.28 -4.55 -14.71
CA PRO A 51 -2.31 -4.89 -13.74
C PRO A 51 -2.84 -3.64 -13.02
N PRO A 52 -4.14 -3.57 -12.67
CA PRO A 52 -4.71 -2.41 -11.98
C PRO A 52 -3.96 -2.01 -10.70
N THR A 53 -3.40 -2.98 -9.99
CA THR A 53 -2.59 -2.78 -8.76
C THR A 53 -1.20 -2.22 -9.02
N MET A 54 -0.73 -2.15 -10.27
CA MET A 54 0.59 -1.63 -10.64
C MET A 54 0.52 -0.32 -11.43
N ARG A 55 -0.69 0.21 -11.69
CA ARG A 55 -0.89 1.45 -12.45
C ARG A 55 -0.25 2.68 -11.80
N HIS A 56 -0.04 2.68 -10.49
CA HIS A 56 0.70 3.73 -9.79
C HIS A 56 2.17 3.83 -10.27
N ASN A 57 2.77 2.73 -10.75
CA ASN A 57 4.11 2.75 -11.33
C ASN A 57 4.18 3.54 -12.65
N ALA A 58 3.11 3.50 -13.45
CA ALA A 58 3.04 4.27 -14.69
C ALA A 58 3.08 5.78 -14.41
N LEU A 59 2.47 6.24 -13.33
CA LEU A 59 2.50 7.65 -12.93
C LEU A 59 3.90 8.12 -12.54
N ILE A 60 4.68 7.29 -11.83
CA ILE A 60 6.08 7.61 -11.55
C ILE A 60 6.87 7.72 -12.87
N LEU A 61 6.65 6.80 -13.80
CA LEU A 61 7.31 6.84 -15.09
C LEU A 61 6.95 8.12 -15.87
N TRP A 62 5.72 8.60 -15.78
CA TRP A 62 5.32 9.87 -16.40
C TRP A 62 6.02 11.06 -15.75
N ILE A 63 6.21 11.07 -14.43
CA ILE A 63 6.98 12.11 -13.74
C ILE A 63 8.44 12.11 -14.22
N ILE A 64 9.06 10.93 -14.35
CA ILE A 64 10.43 10.79 -14.89
C ILE A 64 10.48 11.31 -16.34
N ARG A 65 9.50 10.93 -17.17
CA ARG A 65 9.43 11.36 -18.56
C ARG A 65 9.29 12.88 -18.68
N LEU A 66 8.39 13.49 -17.90
CA LEU A 66 8.21 14.95 -17.85
C LEU A 66 9.50 15.66 -17.42
N PHE A 67 10.25 15.09 -16.49
CA PHE A 67 11.55 15.62 -16.09
C PHE A 67 12.56 15.58 -17.25
N VAL A 68 12.68 14.44 -17.93
CA VAL A 68 13.59 14.29 -19.08
C VAL A 68 13.20 15.23 -20.24
N GLU A 69 11.90 15.37 -20.51
CA GLU A 69 11.39 16.31 -21.52
C GLU A 69 11.67 17.77 -21.12
N GLY A 70 11.47 18.12 -19.84
CA GLY A 70 11.79 19.45 -19.31
C GLY A 70 13.27 19.81 -19.39
N MET A 71 14.15 18.84 -19.15
CA MET A 71 15.60 18.98 -19.36
C MET A 71 15.92 19.22 -20.84
N ARG A 72 15.37 18.41 -21.74
CA ARG A 72 15.60 18.55 -23.19
C ARG A 72 15.08 19.86 -23.77
N ALA A 73 13.96 20.35 -23.25
CA ALA A 73 13.38 21.64 -23.62
C ALA A 73 14.13 22.84 -23.03
N GLY A 74 15.14 22.62 -22.18
CA GLY A 74 15.92 23.67 -21.54
C GLY A 74 15.16 24.39 -20.41
N HIS A 75 14.02 23.87 -19.96
CA HIS A 75 13.30 24.40 -18.80
C HIS A 75 14.00 24.13 -17.48
N VAL A 76 14.86 23.10 -17.46
CA VAL A 76 15.65 22.71 -16.30
C VAL A 76 17.12 22.74 -16.69
N VAL A 77 17.90 23.56 -15.99
CA VAL A 77 19.35 23.63 -16.19
C VAL A 77 19.99 22.54 -15.35
N GLY A 78 20.48 21.49 -16.01
CA GLY A 78 21.26 20.44 -15.36
C GLY A 78 22.61 20.98 -14.87
N GLY A 79 22.99 20.59 -13.65
CA GLY A 79 24.33 20.77 -13.10
C GLY A 79 25.01 19.42 -12.86
N ASP A 80 26.24 19.45 -12.34
CA ASP A 80 27.02 18.25 -12.06
C ASP A 80 26.28 17.33 -11.07
N GLY A 81 25.94 16.12 -11.50
CA GLY A 81 25.19 15.14 -10.72
C GLY A 81 23.71 15.44 -10.46
N PHE A 82 23.11 16.52 -11.01
CA PHE A 82 21.70 16.87 -10.75
C PHE A 82 20.73 15.77 -11.23
N GLU A 83 20.94 15.24 -12.43
CA GLU A 83 20.13 14.15 -12.97
C GLU A 83 20.26 12.87 -12.13
N GLN A 84 21.47 12.58 -11.67
CA GLN A 84 21.74 11.43 -10.81
C GLN A 84 21.03 11.56 -9.47
N GLN A 85 21.08 12.75 -8.85
CA GLN A 85 20.36 13.04 -7.61
C GLN A 85 18.84 12.94 -7.81
N PHE A 86 18.30 13.43 -8.93
CA PHE A 86 16.89 13.28 -9.24
C PHE A 86 16.48 11.80 -9.35
N MET A 87 17.23 11.00 -10.11
CA MET A 87 16.95 9.56 -10.26
C MET A 87 17.09 8.81 -8.94
N GLU A 88 18.07 9.17 -8.11
CA GLU A 88 18.23 8.63 -6.76
C GLU A 88 16.98 8.90 -5.91
N LYS A 89 16.46 10.13 -5.90
CA LYS A 89 15.23 10.46 -5.14
C LYS A 89 14.01 9.72 -5.66
N ILE A 90 13.89 9.51 -6.97
CA ILE A 90 12.83 8.68 -7.55
C ILE A 90 12.95 7.22 -7.08
N HIS A 91 14.17 6.67 -7.04
CA HIS A 91 14.40 5.33 -6.49
C HIS A 91 14.08 5.24 -5.01
N VAL A 92 14.39 6.27 -4.22
CA VAL A 92 14.00 6.34 -2.80
C VAL A 92 12.48 6.31 -2.66
N ILE A 93 11.75 7.13 -3.43
CA ILE A 93 10.28 7.09 -3.44
C ILE A 93 9.80 5.68 -3.76
N ARG A 94 10.42 5.02 -4.75
CA ARG A 94 10.12 3.64 -5.13
C ARG A 94 10.30 2.63 -4.02
N ALA A 95 11.40 2.74 -3.28
CA ALA A 95 11.65 1.88 -2.14
C ALA A 95 10.61 2.11 -1.02
N GLN A 96 10.29 3.37 -0.72
CA GLN A 96 9.39 3.74 0.37
C GLN A 96 7.97 3.21 0.16
N TYR A 97 7.36 3.41 -1.01
CA TYR A 97 6.00 2.89 -1.20
C TYR A 97 5.95 1.36 -1.36
N GLY A 98 7.04 0.73 -1.80
CA GLY A 98 7.17 -0.72 -1.79
C GLY A 98 7.14 -1.29 -0.37
N ALA A 99 7.82 -0.62 0.57
CA ALA A 99 7.83 -0.97 1.98
C ALA A 99 6.45 -0.81 2.64
N ILE A 100 5.64 0.19 2.25
CA ILE A 100 4.27 0.37 2.75
C ILE A 100 3.44 -0.91 2.55
N GLY A 101 3.58 -1.56 1.39
CA GLY A 101 2.86 -2.80 1.10
C GLY A 101 3.28 -3.98 1.99
N ASP A 102 4.56 -4.05 2.35
CA ASP A 102 5.11 -5.08 3.22
C ASP A 102 4.68 -4.87 4.69
N GLU A 103 4.76 -3.62 5.15
CA GLU A 103 4.34 -3.22 6.49
C GLU A 103 2.81 -3.40 6.69
N LEU A 104 1.99 -3.02 5.69
CA LEU A 104 0.54 -3.25 5.71
C LEU A 104 0.15 -4.72 5.68
N GLN A 105 0.95 -5.58 5.02
CA GLN A 105 0.71 -7.02 5.06
C GLN A 105 0.99 -7.59 6.44
N GLY A 106 1.76 -6.89 7.28
CA GLY A 106 1.93 -7.18 8.69
C GLY A 106 2.14 -8.66 8.92
N ARG A 107 2.99 -9.30 8.10
CA ARG A 107 3.25 -10.74 8.15
C ARG A 107 3.94 -11.03 9.48
N MET A 108 3.16 -11.13 10.54
CA MET A 108 3.60 -11.78 11.76
C MET A 108 4.02 -13.19 11.34
N PRO A 109 5.22 -13.64 11.73
CA PRO A 109 5.65 -14.99 11.48
C PRO A 109 4.57 -15.93 12.01
N LEU A 110 4.03 -16.80 11.14
CA LEU A 110 2.94 -17.72 11.49
C LEU A 110 3.27 -18.54 12.75
N ALA A 111 4.55 -18.86 12.95
CA ALA A 111 5.05 -19.49 14.17
C ALA A 111 4.81 -18.66 15.45
N TYR A 112 5.00 -17.34 15.42
CA TYR A 112 4.76 -16.48 16.58
C TYR A 112 3.28 -16.48 16.99
N ALA A 113 2.37 -16.35 16.01
CA ALA A 113 0.93 -16.41 16.26
C ALA A 113 0.52 -17.77 16.86
N HIS A 114 1.06 -18.87 16.35
CA HIS A 114 0.77 -20.20 16.89
C HIS A 114 1.34 -20.44 18.29
N ILE A 115 2.55 -19.96 18.59
CA ILE A 115 3.14 -20.12 19.93
C ILE A 115 2.29 -19.39 20.98
N VAL A 116 1.88 -18.15 20.70
CA VAL A 116 1.02 -17.38 21.62
C VAL A 116 -0.34 -18.06 21.78
N GLN A 117 -0.93 -18.55 20.68
CA GLN A 117 -2.20 -19.29 20.73
C GLN A 117 -2.10 -20.55 21.59
N VAL A 118 -1.09 -21.39 21.38
CA VAL A 118 -0.86 -22.62 22.16
C VAL A 118 -0.65 -22.28 23.64
N LEU A 119 0.11 -21.23 23.94
CA LEU A 119 0.32 -20.79 25.33
C LEU A 119 -0.99 -20.38 26.01
N VAL A 120 -1.82 -19.58 25.33
CA VAL A 120 -3.14 -19.15 25.84
C VAL A 120 -4.06 -20.35 26.01
N ASP A 121 -4.09 -21.26 25.04
CA ASP A 121 -4.93 -22.46 25.07
C ASP A 121 -4.53 -23.40 26.22
N VAL A 122 -3.24 -23.56 26.49
CA VAL A 122 -2.74 -24.36 27.63
C VAL A 122 -3.14 -23.72 28.96
N ILE A 123 -3.03 -22.40 29.10
CA ILE A 123 -3.44 -21.69 30.33
C ILE A 123 -4.96 -21.83 30.56
N LEU A 124 -5.77 -21.63 29.52
CA LEU A 124 -7.22 -21.81 29.60
C LEU A 124 -7.60 -23.27 29.90
N TRP A 125 -6.87 -24.23 29.34
CA TRP A 125 -7.07 -25.65 29.64
C TRP A 125 -6.70 -26.01 31.08
N MET A 126 -5.70 -25.35 31.67
CA MET A 126 -5.30 -25.55 33.07
C MET A 126 -6.17 -24.79 34.09
N TYR A 127 -6.92 -23.77 33.65
CA TYR A 127 -7.82 -22.98 34.47
C TYR A 127 -8.82 -23.78 35.34
N PRO A 128 -9.52 -24.84 34.84
CA PRO A 128 -10.43 -25.63 35.67
C PRO A 128 -9.72 -26.35 36.84
N PHE A 129 -8.46 -26.74 36.68
CA PHE A 129 -7.68 -27.37 37.76
C PHE A 129 -7.30 -26.36 38.85
N GLN A 130 -7.02 -25.11 38.48
CA GLN A 130 -6.76 -24.04 39.45
C GLN A 130 -8.03 -23.59 40.17
N ALA A 131 -9.18 -23.56 39.48
CA ALA A 131 -10.46 -23.22 40.08
C ALA A 131 -10.93 -24.26 41.11
N LEU A 132 -10.59 -25.55 40.89
CA LEU A 132 -10.84 -26.63 41.85
C LEU A 132 -9.97 -26.53 43.12
N SER A 133 -8.74 -26.01 43.03
CA SER A 133 -7.84 -25.88 44.19
C SER A 133 -8.12 -24.64 45.04
N SER A 134 -8.76 -23.61 44.48
CA SER A 134 -9.08 -22.35 45.19
C SER A 134 -10.46 -22.31 45.85
N GLY A 135 -11.28 -23.37 45.71
CA GLY A 135 -12.59 -23.46 46.34
C GLY A 135 -13.70 -22.63 45.69
N MET A 136 -13.49 -22.15 44.45
CA MET A 136 -14.52 -21.45 43.69
C MET A 136 -15.51 -22.45 43.04
N PRO A 137 -16.82 -22.13 42.98
CA PRO A 137 -17.80 -23.03 42.39
C PRO A 137 -17.52 -23.24 40.89
N SER A 138 -17.42 -24.51 40.49
CA SER A 138 -17.02 -25.03 39.17
C SER A 138 -17.96 -24.67 38.01
N VAL A 139 -18.92 -23.75 38.21
CA VAL A 139 -20.02 -23.45 37.28
C VAL A 139 -19.67 -22.30 36.33
N LEU A 140 -18.55 -21.60 36.52
CA LEU A 140 -18.09 -20.52 35.64
C LEU A 140 -17.23 -20.98 34.45
N GLY A 141 -16.92 -22.28 34.34
CA GLY A 141 -15.98 -22.82 33.35
C GLY A 141 -16.57 -23.82 32.34
N VAL A 142 -17.90 -23.92 32.22
CA VAL A 142 -18.56 -24.78 31.22
C VAL A 142 -19.41 -23.91 30.31
N VAL A 143 -18.79 -23.40 29.25
CA VAL A 143 -19.42 -23.09 27.95
C VAL A 143 -18.57 -23.77 26.90
#